data_AF-A0A3Q8W970-F1
#
_entry.id   AF-A0A3Q8W970-F1
#
_cell.length_a   1.000
_cell.length_b   1.000
_cell.length_c   1.000
_cell.angle_alpha   90.00
_cell.angle_beta   90.00
_cell.angle_gamma   90.00
#
_symmetry.space_group_name_H-M   'P 1'
#
loop_
_entity.id
_entity.type
_entity.pdbx_description
1 polymer ?
#
loop_
_entity_poly.entity_id
_entity_poly.type
_entity_poly.pdbx_seq_one_letter_code
_entity_poly.pdbx_strand_id
1 'polypeptide(L)'
;MTALFTAAIAASPAQASQAGPTPDHPFSDPGQRPAHGIAEGAYGATGTTGGKLESRILPIVHNCSPSLRIRAQEMTAAQLTATCASLANQDAYFHSVVKDSGPVADDHNTTLEVDVFNSSADYKAYAGRIYGIDTDNGGMYLEGDPSRTGNQPRFICYERTDVTPGWQIWNLNHEYTHYLDGRFDLHGDFDASQSTPTVWWGEGIAEYVSYSYRDVTYSNALAEAGKHTYSLRTLFDTTYANSDVNRTYNWGYLAARYMVEKHPADVATVLGHYRNGNWTAARSFLTSLDHESDWNAWLTSVATAA
;
A
#
# COMPACT_ATOMS: atom_id res chain seq x y z
N MET A 1 35.85 -34.65 -2.87
CA MET A 1 35.32 -33.76 -1.81
C MET A 1 34.56 -32.66 -2.52
N THR A 2 33.25 -32.83 -2.68
CA THR A 2 32.38 -31.85 -3.35
C THR A 2 31.12 -31.79 -2.51
N ALA A 3 30.96 -30.73 -1.72
CA ALA A 3 29.80 -30.53 -0.88
C ALA A 3 28.69 -29.90 -1.72
N LEU A 4 27.59 -30.62 -1.90
CA LEU A 4 26.33 -30.06 -2.37
C LEU A 4 25.74 -29.21 -1.25
N PHE A 5 25.53 -27.92 -1.52
CA PHE A 5 24.68 -27.06 -0.71
C PHE A 5 23.22 -27.31 -1.10
N THR A 6 22.50 -28.05 -0.28
CA THR A 6 21.04 -28.09 -0.29
C THR A 6 20.51 -26.84 0.42
N ALA A 7 19.99 -25.88 -0.35
CA ALA A 7 19.19 -24.80 0.21
C ALA A 7 17.84 -25.38 0.65
N ALA A 8 17.61 -25.46 1.96
CA ALA A 8 16.32 -25.81 2.52
C ALA A 8 15.37 -24.62 2.32
N ILE A 9 14.41 -24.79 1.41
CA ILE A 9 13.24 -23.91 1.31
C ILE A 9 12.39 -24.18 2.54
N ALA A 10 12.39 -23.26 3.50
CA ALA A 10 11.44 -23.31 4.61
C ALA A 10 10.04 -23.09 4.04
N ALA A 11 9.19 -24.11 4.14
CA ALA A 11 7.78 -23.99 3.82
C ALA A 11 7.13 -23.05 4.84
N SER A 12 6.62 -21.91 4.38
CA SER A 12 5.72 -21.07 5.17
C SER A 12 4.50 -21.88 5.60
N PRO A 13 4.00 -21.72 6.83
CA PRO A 13 2.74 -22.35 7.23
C PRO A 13 1.64 -21.85 6.30
N ALA A 14 1.00 -22.78 5.59
CA ALA A 14 -0.11 -22.48 4.69
C ALA A 14 -1.21 -21.75 5.47
N GLN A 15 -1.40 -20.46 5.20
CA GLN A 15 -2.70 -19.85 5.41
C GLN A 15 -3.71 -20.70 4.62
N ALA A 16 -4.78 -21.11 5.29
CA ALA A 16 -5.87 -21.83 4.65
C ALA A 16 -6.24 -21.10 3.36
N SER A 17 -6.12 -21.79 2.22
CA SER A 17 -6.48 -21.27 0.91
C SER A 17 -7.88 -20.69 1.00
N GLN A 18 -7.97 -19.36 1.04
CA GLN A 18 -9.25 -18.70 1.05
C GLN A 18 -9.86 -18.92 -0.33
N ALA A 19 -11.02 -19.58 -0.38
CA ALA A 19 -11.83 -19.59 -1.59
C ALA A 19 -12.02 -18.12 -1.99
N GLY A 20 -11.60 -17.77 -3.21
CA GLY A 20 -11.47 -16.39 -3.64
C GLY A 20 -12.73 -15.57 -3.33
N PRO A 21 -12.61 -14.41 -2.67
CA PRO A 21 -13.76 -13.54 -2.44
C PRO A 21 -14.37 -13.12 -3.78
N THR A 22 -15.69 -12.92 -3.79
CA THR A 22 -16.36 -12.11 -4.82
C THR A 22 -15.57 -10.81 -5.03
N PRO A 23 -15.40 -10.32 -6.28
CA PRO A 23 -14.38 -9.34 -6.64
C PRO A 23 -14.27 -8.22 -5.60
N ASP A 24 -13.08 -8.07 -5.03
CA ASP A 24 -12.72 -7.10 -3.97
C ASP A 24 -12.93 -5.63 -4.40
N HIS A 25 -13.43 -5.38 -5.60
CA HIS A 25 -13.86 -4.07 -6.06
C HIS A 25 -15.23 -4.19 -6.77
N PRO A 26 -16.36 -4.26 -6.05
CA PRO A 26 -17.53 -3.60 -6.60
C PRO A 26 -17.16 -2.11 -6.65
N PHE A 27 -16.70 -1.66 -7.81
CA PHE A 27 -16.39 -0.26 -8.15
C PHE A 27 -17.68 0.59 -8.17
N SER A 28 -18.52 0.47 -7.15
CA SER A 28 -19.71 1.29 -6.94
C SER A 28 -19.40 2.53 -6.12
N ASP A 29 -18.17 2.73 -5.66
CA ASP A 29 -17.73 3.99 -5.07
C ASP A 29 -16.90 4.80 -6.07
N PRO A 30 -17.54 5.72 -6.83
CA PRO A 30 -16.86 6.58 -7.79
C PRO A 30 -15.96 7.65 -7.14
N GLY A 31 -15.78 7.62 -5.82
CA GLY A 31 -15.09 8.63 -5.02
C GLY A 31 -13.70 8.29 -4.50
N GLN A 32 -13.07 7.14 -4.84
CA GLN A 32 -11.75 6.79 -4.30
C GLN A 32 -10.66 7.81 -4.70
N ARG A 33 -10.51 8.82 -3.83
CA ARG A 33 -9.37 9.71 -3.69
C ARG A 33 -8.16 8.91 -3.17
N PRO A 34 -6.94 9.44 -3.30
CA PRO A 34 -5.73 8.71 -2.92
C PRO A 34 -5.85 8.10 -1.53
N ALA A 35 -5.48 6.82 -1.43
CA ALA A 35 -5.26 6.10 -0.18
C ALA A 35 -4.13 6.72 0.66
N HIS A 36 -3.33 7.60 0.07
CA HIS A 36 -2.21 8.27 0.69
C HIS A 36 -2.44 9.79 0.74
N GLY A 37 -2.30 10.41 1.91
CA GLY A 37 -2.61 11.83 2.04
C GLY A 37 -2.00 12.51 3.25
N ILE A 38 -2.07 13.85 3.21
CA ILE A 38 -1.80 14.73 4.35
C ILE A 38 -3.13 15.16 4.97
N ALA A 39 -3.16 15.37 6.29
CA ALA A 39 -4.35 15.91 6.94
C ALA A 39 -4.64 17.32 6.42
N GLU A 40 -5.90 17.61 6.05
CA GLU A 40 -6.29 18.96 5.64
C GLU A 40 -6.18 19.91 6.86
N GLY A 41 -5.14 20.73 6.89
CA GLY A 41 -5.08 21.90 7.78
C GLY A 41 -4.87 21.64 9.28
N ALA A 42 -4.13 20.61 9.69
CA ALA A 42 -3.74 20.47 11.09
C ALA A 42 -2.34 19.85 11.27
N TYR A 43 -1.30 20.66 11.05
CA TYR A 43 -0.02 20.41 11.71
C TYR A 43 -0.23 20.52 13.23
N GLY A 44 -0.29 19.37 13.89
CA GLY A 44 -0.27 19.27 15.35
C GLY A 44 -1.62 19.03 15.99
N ALA A 45 -2.08 17.78 16.00
CA ALA A 45 -3.04 17.34 17.00
C ALA A 45 -2.34 17.15 18.37
N THR A 46 -1.85 18.25 18.95
CA THR A 46 -1.76 18.41 20.42
C THR A 46 -3.02 19.06 20.97
N GLY A 47 -4.13 19.00 20.23
CA GLY A 47 -5.45 19.42 20.70
C GLY A 47 -6.04 18.37 21.63
N THR A 48 -6.18 18.70 22.91
CA THR A 48 -6.72 17.85 23.99
C THR A 48 -8.11 17.23 23.73
N THR A 49 -8.79 17.65 22.66
CA THR A 49 -10.11 17.16 22.24
C THR A 49 -10.02 15.95 21.31
N GLY A 50 -9.01 15.91 20.41
CA GLY A 50 -8.77 14.79 19.49
C GLY A 50 -8.42 13.52 20.25
N GLY A 51 -7.40 13.55 21.10
CA GLY A 51 -6.99 12.37 21.88
C GLY A 51 -8.06 11.84 22.84
N LYS A 52 -8.96 12.69 23.35
CA LYS A 52 -10.09 12.25 24.19
C LYS A 52 -11.21 11.61 23.38
N LEU A 53 -11.52 12.13 22.20
CA LEU A 53 -12.51 11.51 21.31
C LEU A 53 -11.97 10.22 20.74
N GLU A 54 -10.74 10.22 20.21
CA GLU A 54 -10.00 9.06 19.73
C GLU A 54 -9.97 7.96 20.78
N SER A 55 -9.55 8.24 22.02
CA SER A 55 -9.50 7.21 23.07
C SER A 55 -10.87 6.67 23.49
N ARG A 56 -11.95 7.42 23.24
CA ARG A 56 -13.32 6.96 23.49
C ARG A 56 -13.85 6.11 22.34
N ILE A 57 -13.52 6.45 21.10
CA ILE A 57 -14.01 5.77 19.90
C ILE A 57 -13.15 4.54 19.58
N LEU A 58 -11.84 4.61 19.84
CA LEU A 58 -10.87 3.53 19.67
C LEU A 58 -10.27 3.16 21.04
N PRO A 59 -11.06 2.50 21.92
CA PRO A 59 -10.64 2.18 23.29
C PRO A 59 -9.70 0.98 23.36
N ILE A 60 -9.70 0.09 22.35
CA ILE A 60 -8.79 -1.05 22.30
C ILE A 60 -7.43 -0.55 21.84
N VAL A 61 -6.38 -0.90 22.57
CA VAL A 61 -4.99 -0.63 22.20
C VAL A 61 -4.22 -1.94 22.29
N HIS A 62 -3.68 -2.41 21.17
CA HIS A 62 -3.00 -3.69 21.05
C HIS A 62 -1.65 -3.50 20.37
N ASN A 63 -0.55 -3.78 21.08
CA ASN A 63 0.79 -3.69 20.50
C ASN A 63 1.15 -5.01 19.82
N CYS A 64 1.31 -4.99 18.49
CA CYS A 64 1.77 -6.15 17.72
C CYS A 64 3.27 -6.36 17.87
N SER A 65 4.04 -5.26 17.84
CA SER A 65 5.50 -5.21 17.93
C SER A 65 5.95 -3.82 18.40
N PRO A 66 7.25 -3.56 18.59
CA PRO A 66 7.74 -2.20 18.83
C PRO A 66 7.44 -1.21 17.69
N SER A 67 7.28 -1.70 16.46
CA SER A 67 7.04 -0.89 15.26
C SER A 67 5.58 -0.88 14.78
N LEU A 68 4.68 -1.63 15.44
CA LEU A 68 3.29 -1.75 15.00
C LEU A 68 2.33 -1.85 16.19
N ARG A 69 1.32 -0.98 16.19
CA ARG A 69 0.22 -0.97 17.15
C ARG A 69 -1.11 -0.86 16.41
N ILE A 70 -2.13 -1.53 16.94
CA ILE A 70 -3.51 -1.39 16.52
C ILE A 70 -4.27 -0.61 17.61
N ARG A 71 -5.04 0.39 17.20
CA ARG A 71 -6.16 0.91 17.99
C ARG A 71 -7.46 0.51 17.30
N ALA A 72 -8.45 0.06 18.06
CA ALA A 72 -9.70 -0.40 17.47
C ALA A 72 -10.92 0.04 18.26
N GLN A 73 -12.02 0.26 17.55
CA GLN A 73 -13.34 0.45 18.13
C GLN A 73 -13.89 -0.85 18.72
N GLU A 74 -13.76 -1.94 17.97
CA GLU A 74 -14.10 -3.30 18.38
C GLU A 74 -13.22 -4.27 17.60
N MET A 75 -12.51 -5.18 18.24
CA MET A 75 -11.91 -6.34 17.56
C MET A 75 -11.78 -7.47 18.58
N THR A 76 -12.05 -8.70 18.17
CA THR A 76 -11.75 -9.87 18.97
C THR A 76 -10.25 -10.08 19.09
N ALA A 77 -9.81 -10.78 20.15
CA ALA A 77 -8.40 -11.14 20.32
C ALA A 77 -7.84 -11.96 19.13
N ALA A 78 -8.69 -12.80 18.51
CA ALA A 78 -8.32 -13.59 17.34
C ALA A 78 -8.09 -12.70 16.11
N GLN A 79 -8.98 -11.72 15.86
CA GLN A 79 -8.81 -10.75 14.77
C GLN A 79 -7.55 -9.91 14.98
N LEU A 80 -7.31 -9.40 16.19
CA LEU A 80 -6.08 -8.64 16.51
C LEU A 80 -4.82 -9.46 16.23
N THR A 81 -4.79 -10.71 16.69
CA THR A 81 -3.65 -11.62 16.47
C THR A 81 -3.45 -11.90 14.98
N ALA A 82 -4.52 -12.16 14.24
CA ALA A 82 -4.46 -12.43 12.80
C ALA A 82 -4.00 -11.21 12.01
N THR A 83 -4.49 -10.01 12.35
CA THR A 83 -4.04 -8.75 11.75
C THR A 83 -2.55 -8.52 12.01
N CYS A 84 -2.09 -8.63 13.25
CA CYS A 84 -0.66 -8.47 13.58
C CYS A 84 0.22 -9.46 12.80
N ALA A 85 -0.18 -10.73 12.71
CA ALA A 85 0.55 -11.74 11.97
C ALA A 85 0.58 -11.45 10.46
N SER A 86 -0.54 -11.00 9.89
CA SER A 86 -0.63 -10.64 8.47
C SER A 86 0.32 -9.49 8.13
N LEU A 87 0.32 -8.42 8.95
CA LEU A 87 1.17 -7.26 8.72
C LEU A 87 2.66 -7.60 8.90
N ALA A 88 3.01 -8.37 9.94
CA ALA A 88 4.40 -8.80 10.15
C ALA A 88 4.95 -9.68 9.01
N ASN A 89 4.12 -10.53 8.41
CA ASN A 89 4.54 -11.36 7.28
C ASN A 89 4.61 -10.56 5.97
N GLN A 90 3.69 -9.60 5.77
CA GLN A 90 3.74 -8.71 4.62
C GLN A 90 4.97 -7.80 4.65
N ASP A 91 5.35 -7.32 5.84
CA ASP A 91 6.57 -6.54 6.08
C ASP A 91 7.80 -7.25 5.49
N ALA A 92 8.01 -8.51 5.88
CA ALA A 92 9.09 -9.34 5.36
C ALA A 92 8.97 -9.58 3.84
N TYR A 93 7.76 -9.77 3.32
CA TYR A 93 7.51 -9.93 1.89
C TYR A 93 7.89 -8.65 1.11
N PHE A 94 7.45 -7.48 1.55
CA PHE A 94 7.75 -6.20 0.93
C PHE A 94 9.26 -5.96 0.84
N HIS A 95 9.98 -6.12 1.96
CA HIS A 95 11.43 -5.99 1.99
C HIS A 95 12.14 -6.94 1.01
N SER A 96 11.58 -8.14 0.76
CA SER A 96 12.12 -9.07 -0.23
C SER A 96 11.91 -8.62 -1.68
N VAL A 97 10.82 -7.86 -1.94
CA VAL A 97 10.48 -7.30 -3.25
C VAL A 97 11.37 -6.10 -3.57
N VAL A 98 11.41 -5.11 -2.68
CA VAL A 98 12.08 -3.82 -2.95
C VAL A 98 13.57 -3.82 -2.57
N LYS A 99 13.99 -4.76 -1.73
CA LYS A 99 15.38 -4.97 -1.30
C LYS A 99 16.02 -3.69 -0.77
N ASP A 100 15.31 -2.97 0.09
CA ASP A 100 15.83 -1.81 0.79
C ASP A 100 16.91 -2.20 1.81
N SER A 101 17.56 -1.18 2.36
CA SER A 101 18.61 -1.32 3.38
C SER A 101 18.18 -0.75 4.74
N GLY A 102 16.87 -0.67 4.99
CA GLY A 102 16.28 0.06 6.11
C GLY A 102 15.70 1.42 5.71
N PRO A 103 15.19 2.19 6.70
CA PRO A 103 14.45 3.42 6.43
C PRO A 103 15.26 4.43 5.62
N VAL A 104 14.57 5.22 4.80
CA VAL A 104 15.17 6.34 4.06
C VAL A 104 15.78 7.37 5.01
N ALA A 105 16.69 8.18 4.50
CA ALA A 105 17.25 9.28 5.28
C ALA A 105 16.14 10.22 5.78
N ASP A 106 16.36 10.79 6.96
CA ASP A 106 15.46 11.76 7.60
C ASP A 106 14.04 11.25 7.92
N ASP A 107 13.75 9.94 7.78
CA ASP A 107 12.55 9.36 8.39
C ASP A 107 12.81 9.02 9.88
N HIS A 108 12.07 9.71 10.75
CA HIS A 108 12.09 9.53 12.21
C HIS A 108 10.86 8.82 12.77
N ASN A 109 10.01 8.26 11.92
CA ASN A 109 8.93 7.38 12.35
C ASN A 109 9.50 6.15 13.05
N THR A 110 8.77 5.62 14.02
CA THR A 110 9.19 4.41 14.76
C THR A 110 8.12 3.34 14.82
N THR A 111 6.86 3.75 14.84
CA THR A 111 5.72 2.87 15.06
C THR A 111 4.59 3.28 14.14
N LEU A 112 4.07 2.34 13.33
CA LEU A 112 2.79 2.52 12.65
C LEU A 112 1.64 2.29 13.65
N GLU A 113 0.65 3.17 13.62
CA GLU A 113 -0.61 3.01 14.33
C GLU A 113 -1.73 2.68 13.33
N VAL A 114 -2.35 1.51 13.46
CA VAL A 114 -3.48 1.09 12.64
C VAL A 114 -4.76 1.37 13.41
N ASP A 115 -5.53 2.35 12.98
CA ASP A 115 -6.74 2.84 13.62
C ASP A 115 -7.97 2.26 12.93
N VAL A 116 -8.61 1.29 13.58
CA VAL A 116 -9.68 0.45 13.01
C VAL A 116 -11.04 0.83 13.59
N PHE A 117 -11.88 1.44 12.77
CA PHE A 117 -13.29 1.68 13.08
C PHE A 117 -14.12 0.42 12.80
N ASN A 118 -15.21 0.23 13.55
CA ASN A 118 -16.02 -0.99 13.44
C ASN A 118 -16.78 -1.09 12.10
N SER A 119 -17.01 0.04 11.45
CA SER A 119 -17.76 0.09 10.20
C SER A 119 -17.44 1.31 9.36
N SER A 120 -17.79 1.27 8.08
CA SER A 120 -17.73 2.45 7.19
C SER A 120 -18.54 3.63 7.75
N ALA A 121 -19.66 3.37 8.42
CA ALA A 121 -20.47 4.41 9.04
C ALA A 121 -19.74 5.10 10.21
N ASP A 122 -19.06 4.32 11.07
CA ASP A 122 -18.24 4.86 12.15
C ASP A 122 -17.04 5.64 11.62
N TYR A 123 -16.36 5.11 10.60
CA TYR A 123 -15.26 5.80 9.92
C TYR A 123 -15.71 7.17 9.40
N LYS A 124 -16.80 7.23 8.61
CA LYS A 124 -17.37 8.49 8.10
C LYS A 124 -17.85 9.43 9.22
N ALA A 125 -18.32 8.90 10.35
CA ALA A 125 -18.79 9.71 11.47
C ALA A 125 -17.64 10.34 12.30
N TYR A 126 -16.51 9.65 12.42
CA TYR A 126 -15.49 9.99 13.41
C TYR A 126 -14.11 10.30 12.82
N ALA A 127 -13.66 9.59 11.78
CA ALA A 127 -12.28 9.67 11.30
C ALA A 127 -11.91 11.08 10.83
N GLY A 128 -12.76 11.72 10.02
CA GLY A 128 -12.53 13.11 9.59
C GLY A 128 -12.45 14.10 10.76
N ARG A 129 -13.19 13.87 11.86
CA ARG A 129 -13.15 14.73 13.06
C ARG A 129 -11.93 14.47 13.95
N ILE A 130 -11.44 13.24 13.99
CA ILE A 130 -10.30 12.84 14.81
C ILE A 130 -8.99 13.22 14.10
N TYR A 131 -8.90 12.96 12.79
CA TYR A 131 -7.65 13.01 12.04
C TYR A 131 -7.60 14.11 10.97
N GLY A 132 -8.73 14.75 10.63
CA GLY A 132 -8.76 15.78 9.58
C GLY A 132 -8.58 15.22 8.17
N ILE A 133 -9.21 14.07 7.90
CA ILE A 133 -9.08 13.33 6.63
C ILE A 133 -10.40 13.25 5.86
N ASP A 134 -10.31 13.07 4.55
CA ASP A 134 -11.45 12.64 3.73
C ASP A 134 -11.81 11.18 4.09
N THR A 135 -13.11 10.87 4.08
CA THR A 135 -13.63 9.55 4.46
C THR A 135 -14.41 8.87 3.33
N ASP A 136 -14.39 9.45 2.13
CA ASP A 136 -14.94 8.82 0.91
C ASP A 136 -13.90 7.90 0.25
N ASN A 137 -13.37 6.98 1.05
CA ASN A 137 -12.36 6.00 0.68
C ASN A 137 -12.48 4.76 1.58
N GLY A 138 -11.67 3.75 1.27
CA GLY A 138 -11.62 2.49 2.03
C GLY A 138 -10.87 2.57 3.35
N GLY A 139 -10.22 3.69 3.60
CA GLY A 139 -9.14 3.85 4.54
C GLY A 139 -8.06 4.71 3.90
N MET A 140 -7.12 5.15 4.71
CA MET A 140 -6.06 6.04 4.27
C MET A 140 -4.82 5.87 5.14
N TYR A 141 -3.67 5.73 4.51
CA TYR A 141 -2.38 5.97 5.13
C TYR A 141 -2.11 7.47 5.23
N LEU A 142 -2.07 7.95 6.47
CA LEU A 142 -1.69 9.30 6.86
C LEU A 142 -0.25 9.26 7.41
N GLU A 143 0.69 9.59 6.54
CA GLU A 143 2.12 9.60 6.88
C GLU A 143 2.45 10.71 7.89
N GLY A 144 1.92 11.92 7.68
CA GLY A 144 2.31 13.10 8.42
C GLY A 144 3.64 13.68 7.92
N ASP A 145 4.49 14.13 8.84
CA ASP A 145 5.82 14.67 8.53
C ASP A 145 6.88 13.68 9.05
N PRO A 146 7.45 12.81 8.19
CA PRO A 146 8.40 11.80 8.62
C PRO A 146 9.70 12.41 9.18
N SER A 147 10.04 13.65 8.79
CA SER A 147 11.23 14.38 9.27
C SER A 147 11.07 14.97 10.67
N ARG A 148 9.87 14.92 11.24
CA ARG A 148 9.61 15.46 12.58
C ARG A 148 9.70 14.36 13.63
N THR A 149 10.61 14.53 14.59
CA THR A 149 10.66 13.65 15.78
C THR A 149 9.29 13.63 16.48
N GLY A 150 8.78 12.43 16.75
CA GLY A 150 7.46 12.24 17.36
C GLY A 150 6.29 12.32 16.39
N ASN A 151 6.56 12.30 15.07
CA ASN A 151 5.53 11.98 14.09
C ASN A 151 4.95 10.59 14.35
N GLN A 152 3.64 10.46 14.14
CA GLN A 152 2.91 9.21 14.35
C GLN A 152 2.19 8.89 13.03
N PRO A 153 2.80 8.06 12.16
CA PRO A 153 2.13 7.62 10.95
C PRO A 153 0.96 6.72 11.30
N ARG A 154 -0.13 6.84 10.55
CA ARG A 154 -1.38 6.11 10.80
C ARG A 154 -1.92 5.47 9.55
N PHE A 155 -2.39 4.23 9.67
CA PHE A 155 -3.33 3.67 8.72
C PHE A 155 -4.72 3.70 9.35
N ILE A 156 -5.60 4.55 8.82
CA ILE A 156 -6.93 4.82 9.38
C ILE A 156 -7.96 4.11 8.50
N CYS A 157 -8.73 3.19 9.05
CA CYS A 157 -9.50 2.23 8.27
C CYS A 157 -10.74 1.70 9.00
N TYR A 158 -11.49 0.81 8.36
CA TYR A 158 -12.65 0.18 8.98
C TYR A 158 -12.81 -1.30 8.65
N GLU A 159 -13.56 -1.99 9.51
CA GLU A 159 -13.95 -3.38 9.32
C GLU A 159 -15.09 -3.53 8.31
N ARG A 160 -15.03 -4.63 7.58
CA ARG A 160 -16.11 -5.14 6.73
C ARG A 160 -16.48 -6.55 7.12
N THR A 161 -17.78 -6.80 7.22
CA THR A 161 -18.34 -8.12 7.56
C THR A 161 -19.06 -8.78 6.38
N ASP A 162 -19.24 -8.04 5.30
CA ASP A 162 -19.86 -8.44 4.03
C ASP A 162 -18.83 -9.00 3.03
N VAL A 163 -17.86 -9.74 3.57
CA VAL A 163 -16.77 -10.39 2.82
C VAL A 163 -16.74 -11.88 3.16
N THR A 164 -15.94 -12.68 2.47
CA THR A 164 -15.71 -14.09 2.86
C THR A 164 -14.31 -14.21 3.45
N PRO A 165 -14.12 -14.79 4.66
CA PRO A 165 -15.06 -15.60 5.46
C PRO A 165 -15.89 -14.82 6.52
N GLY A 166 -16.29 -13.58 6.23
CA GLY A 166 -17.23 -12.81 7.06
C GLY A 166 -16.60 -11.67 7.84
N TRP A 167 -15.29 -11.45 7.71
CA TRP A 167 -14.60 -10.35 8.37
C TRP A 167 -13.26 -10.02 7.70
N GLN A 168 -13.00 -8.73 7.47
CA GLN A 168 -11.67 -8.19 7.18
C GLN A 168 -11.58 -6.71 7.53
N ILE A 169 -10.37 -6.21 7.75
CA ILE A 169 -10.10 -4.77 7.66
C ILE A 169 -9.99 -4.41 6.17
N TRP A 170 -10.78 -3.45 5.72
CA TRP A 170 -10.80 -3.08 4.31
C TRP A 170 -9.45 -2.49 3.87
N ASN A 171 -8.95 -2.92 2.71
CA ASN A 171 -7.68 -2.52 2.11
C ASN A 171 -6.41 -2.69 2.99
N LEU A 172 -6.47 -3.50 4.06
CA LEU A 172 -5.39 -3.62 5.05
C LEU A 172 -3.99 -3.79 4.43
N ASN A 173 -3.83 -4.76 3.54
CA ASN A 173 -2.53 -5.09 2.97
C ASN A 173 -2.10 -4.07 1.89
N HIS A 174 -3.03 -3.41 1.21
CA HIS A 174 -2.71 -2.33 0.28
C HIS A 174 -2.11 -1.14 1.05
N GLU A 175 -2.80 -0.69 2.09
CA GLU A 175 -2.45 0.50 2.86
C GLU A 175 -1.21 0.30 3.74
N TYR A 176 -1.01 -0.93 4.24
CA TYR A 176 0.26 -1.26 4.90
C TYR A 176 1.44 -1.14 3.94
N THR A 177 1.24 -1.41 2.64
CA THR A 177 2.31 -1.21 1.66
C THR A 177 2.65 0.27 1.50
N HIS A 178 1.68 1.18 1.56
CA HIS A 178 1.97 2.61 1.53
C HIS A 178 2.86 3.05 2.71
N TYR A 179 2.58 2.54 3.92
CA TYR A 179 3.47 2.78 5.05
C TYR A 179 4.90 2.30 4.79
N LEU A 180 5.05 1.09 4.26
CA LEU A 180 6.36 0.51 3.98
C LEU A 180 7.08 1.29 2.84
N ASP A 181 6.39 1.61 1.75
CA ASP A 181 6.93 2.37 0.62
C ASP A 181 7.37 3.78 1.06
N GLY A 182 6.51 4.50 1.81
CA GLY A 182 6.85 5.79 2.41
C GLY A 182 8.12 5.72 3.27
N ARG A 183 8.20 4.72 4.16
CA ARG A 183 9.32 4.59 5.09
C ARG A 183 10.63 4.13 4.46
N PHE A 184 10.57 3.22 3.49
CA PHE A 184 11.74 2.46 3.02
C PHE A 184 12.16 2.81 1.59
N ASP A 185 11.29 3.46 0.82
CA ASP A 185 11.54 3.76 -0.60
C ASP A 185 11.37 5.24 -0.97
N LEU A 186 10.45 5.97 -0.34
CA LEU A 186 10.12 7.35 -0.71
C LEU A 186 10.71 8.36 0.27
N HIS A 187 11.74 9.11 -0.13
CA HIS A 187 12.34 10.12 0.74
C HIS A 187 11.48 11.38 0.88
N GLY A 188 11.17 11.76 2.12
CA GLY A 188 10.36 12.93 2.44
C GLY A 188 8.91 12.53 2.69
N ASP A 189 8.01 13.51 2.74
CA ASP A 189 6.57 13.24 2.85
C ASP A 189 5.95 12.90 1.49
N PHE A 190 4.66 12.54 1.52
CA PHE A 190 3.86 12.33 0.32
C PHE A 190 4.04 13.43 -0.74
N ASP A 191 3.95 14.70 -0.36
CA ASP A 191 4.05 15.81 -1.30
C ASP A 191 5.42 15.84 -2.03
N ALA A 192 6.50 15.48 -1.33
CA ALA A 192 7.82 15.34 -1.94
C ALA A 192 7.81 14.30 -3.07
N SER A 193 7.19 13.13 -2.83
CA SER A 193 7.06 12.06 -3.84
C SER A 193 6.23 12.48 -5.05
N GLN A 194 5.25 13.36 -4.86
CA GLN A 194 4.34 13.83 -5.91
C GLN A 194 4.95 14.94 -6.79
N SER A 195 6.19 15.36 -6.52
CA SER A 195 6.91 16.35 -7.35
C SER A 195 7.19 15.89 -8.79
N THR A 196 7.10 14.57 -9.03
CA THR A 196 7.04 13.96 -10.36
C THR A 196 5.95 12.88 -10.39
N PRO A 197 5.49 12.42 -11.57
CA PRO A 197 4.49 11.35 -11.62
C PRO A 197 5.02 10.02 -11.05
N THR A 198 4.54 9.66 -9.86
CA THR A 198 4.92 8.44 -9.11
C THR A 198 3.74 7.51 -8.83
N VAL A 199 2.51 7.89 -9.19
CA VAL A 199 1.28 7.13 -8.89
C VAL A 199 1.32 5.70 -9.47
N TRP A 200 1.94 5.51 -10.63
CA TRP A 200 2.13 4.18 -11.22
C TRP A 200 2.90 3.22 -10.28
N TRP A 201 3.82 3.76 -9.49
CA TRP A 201 4.57 3.03 -8.48
C TRP A 201 3.80 3.00 -7.17
N GLY A 202 3.47 4.14 -6.56
CA GLY A 202 2.88 4.17 -5.21
C GLY A 202 1.61 3.33 -5.08
N GLU A 203 0.67 3.48 -6.01
CA GLU A 203 -0.57 2.67 -6.02
C GLU A 203 -0.32 1.28 -6.62
N GLY A 204 0.53 1.20 -7.64
CA GLY A 204 0.81 -0.06 -8.33
C GLY A 204 1.55 -1.08 -7.46
N ILE A 205 2.53 -0.64 -6.67
CA ILE A 205 3.27 -1.49 -5.74
C ILE A 205 2.41 -1.90 -4.56
N ALA A 206 1.52 -1.02 -4.09
CA ALA A 206 0.55 -1.32 -3.04
C ALA A 206 -0.40 -2.44 -3.47
N GLU A 207 -0.93 -2.37 -4.70
CA GLU A 207 -1.71 -3.46 -5.27
C GLU A 207 -0.87 -4.71 -5.51
N TYR A 208 0.33 -4.58 -6.09
CA TYR A 208 1.18 -5.72 -6.40
C TYR A 208 1.55 -6.51 -5.16
N VAL A 209 2.00 -5.83 -4.11
CA VAL A 209 2.36 -6.44 -2.83
C VAL A 209 1.13 -7.03 -2.17
N SER A 210 0.02 -6.30 -2.08
CA SER A 210 -1.22 -6.77 -1.47
C SER A 210 -1.73 -8.08 -2.09
N TYR A 211 -1.85 -8.12 -3.42
CA TYR A 211 -2.37 -9.30 -4.12
C TYR A 211 -1.38 -10.47 -4.11
N SER A 212 -0.09 -10.20 -4.32
CA SER A 212 0.92 -11.26 -4.38
C SER A 212 1.23 -11.87 -3.01
N TYR A 213 1.29 -11.05 -1.95
CA TYR A 213 1.49 -11.53 -0.58
C TYR A 213 0.33 -12.41 -0.11
N ARG A 214 -0.92 -12.00 -0.41
CA ARG A 214 -2.12 -12.77 -0.05
C ARG A 214 -2.35 -13.99 -0.93
N ASP A 215 -1.56 -14.16 -2.00
CA ASP A 215 -1.77 -15.18 -3.03
C ASP A 215 -3.19 -15.12 -3.64
N VAL A 216 -3.62 -13.90 -3.98
CA VAL A 216 -4.94 -13.64 -4.57
C VAL A 216 -4.77 -13.14 -6.01
N THR A 217 -5.54 -13.72 -6.93
CA THR A 217 -5.58 -13.26 -8.33
C THR A 217 -6.29 -11.91 -8.45
N TYR A 218 -5.60 -10.91 -9.01
CA TYR A 218 -6.21 -9.60 -9.30
C TYR A 218 -6.96 -9.60 -10.64
N SER A 219 -8.09 -10.31 -10.72
CA SER A 219 -8.82 -10.59 -11.97
C SER A 219 -9.19 -9.34 -12.78
N ASN A 220 -9.56 -8.24 -12.12
CA ASN A 220 -9.86 -6.97 -12.80
C ASN A 220 -8.65 -6.44 -13.59
N ALA A 221 -7.47 -6.40 -12.98
CA ALA A 221 -6.26 -5.98 -13.65
C ALA A 221 -5.87 -6.93 -14.80
N LEU A 222 -6.04 -8.25 -14.62
CA LEU A 222 -5.77 -9.20 -15.71
C LEU A 222 -6.72 -9.01 -16.90
N ALA A 223 -7.98 -8.69 -16.65
CA ALA A 223 -8.94 -8.37 -17.70
C ALA A 223 -8.59 -7.06 -18.44
N GLU A 224 -8.04 -6.07 -17.74
CA GLU A 224 -7.52 -4.85 -18.36
C GLU A 224 -6.30 -5.11 -19.24
N ALA A 225 -5.39 -6.00 -18.82
CA ALA A 225 -4.18 -6.32 -19.58
C ALA A 225 -4.49 -6.74 -21.03
N GLY A 226 -5.53 -7.55 -21.22
CA GLY A 226 -5.97 -8.01 -22.55
C GLY A 226 -6.50 -6.90 -23.48
N LYS A 227 -6.76 -5.70 -22.95
CA LYS A 227 -7.22 -4.55 -23.73
C LYS A 227 -6.08 -3.73 -24.33
N HIS A 228 -4.84 -3.91 -23.85
CA HIS A 228 -3.66 -3.15 -24.31
C HIS A 228 -3.92 -1.62 -24.36
N THR A 229 -4.64 -1.08 -23.37
CA THR A 229 -5.13 0.31 -23.42
C THR A 229 -4.02 1.34 -23.27
N TYR A 230 -3.01 1.06 -22.45
CA TYR A 230 -1.92 2.01 -22.18
C TYR A 230 -0.56 1.43 -22.56
N SER A 231 0.28 2.29 -23.14
CA SER A 231 1.73 2.02 -23.24
C SER A 231 2.36 2.15 -21.85
N LEU A 232 3.48 1.46 -21.62
CA LEU A 232 4.19 1.54 -20.34
C LEU A 232 4.65 2.98 -20.06
N ARG A 233 5.16 3.67 -21.10
CA ARG A 233 5.55 5.08 -21.02
C ARG A 233 4.42 5.99 -20.56
N THR A 234 3.18 5.71 -20.99
CA THR A 234 1.99 6.48 -20.58
C THR A 234 1.69 6.25 -19.10
N LEU A 235 1.87 5.03 -18.61
CA LEU A 235 1.64 4.70 -17.21
C LEU A 235 2.65 5.39 -16.29
N PHE A 236 3.92 5.52 -16.70
CA PHE A 236 4.91 6.32 -15.97
C PHE A 236 4.55 7.81 -15.84
N ASP A 237 3.57 8.31 -16.58
CA ASP A 237 3.09 9.70 -16.55
C ASP A 237 1.79 9.85 -15.73
N THR A 238 1.39 8.81 -14.99
CA THR A 238 0.16 8.78 -14.21
C THR A 238 0.27 9.70 -12.99
N THR A 239 -0.73 10.57 -12.84
CA THR A 239 -0.97 11.41 -11.66
C THR A 239 -2.44 11.29 -11.29
N TYR A 240 -2.80 11.52 -10.02
CA TYR A 240 -4.21 11.48 -9.61
C TYR A 240 -5.10 12.47 -10.38
N ALA A 241 -4.52 13.55 -10.92
CA ALA A 241 -5.26 14.54 -11.70
C ALA A 241 -5.53 14.10 -13.16
N ASN A 242 -4.78 13.12 -13.69
CA ASN A 242 -4.89 12.68 -15.09
C ASN A 242 -5.30 11.22 -15.25
N SER A 243 -5.76 10.58 -14.17
CA SER A 243 -6.18 9.19 -14.14
C SER A 243 -7.59 9.04 -13.58
N ASP A 244 -8.24 7.96 -14.00
CA ASP A 244 -9.38 7.39 -13.30
C ASP A 244 -8.92 6.23 -12.40
N VAL A 245 -9.86 5.65 -11.65
CA VAL A 245 -9.62 4.49 -10.79
C VAL A 245 -8.96 3.34 -11.57
N ASN A 246 -9.39 3.10 -12.81
CA ASN A 246 -8.86 2.00 -13.62
C ASN A 246 -7.37 2.20 -13.97
N ARG A 247 -6.99 3.40 -14.40
CA ARG A 247 -5.59 3.73 -14.71
C ARG A 247 -4.73 3.76 -13.44
N THR A 248 -5.26 4.28 -12.34
CA THR A 248 -4.54 4.37 -11.06
C THR A 248 -4.21 2.99 -10.51
N TYR A 249 -5.22 2.12 -10.34
CA TYR A 249 -5.06 0.87 -9.57
C TYR A 249 -4.79 -0.33 -10.47
N ASN A 250 -5.68 -0.64 -11.43
CA ASN A 250 -5.51 -1.82 -12.28
C ASN A 250 -4.27 -1.70 -13.17
N TRP A 251 -4.10 -0.56 -13.86
CA TRP A 251 -2.94 -0.36 -14.72
C TRP A 251 -1.68 0.03 -13.95
N GLY A 252 -1.81 0.68 -12.78
CA GLY A 252 -0.70 0.83 -11.83
C GLY A 252 -0.13 -0.52 -11.41
N TYR A 253 -1.00 -1.45 -10.97
CA TYR A 253 -0.64 -2.83 -10.66
C TYR A 253 0.10 -3.50 -11.81
N LEU A 254 -0.43 -3.42 -13.04
CA LEU A 254 0.20 -4.05 -14.20
C LEU A 254 1.60 -3.47 -14.47
N ALA A 255 1.75 -2.14 -14.40
CA ALA A 255 3.04 -1.48 -14.60
C ALA A 255 4.06 -1.86 -13.51
N ALA A 256 3.68 -1.76 -12.23
CA ALA A 256 4.55 -2.11 -11.12
C ALA A 256 4.94 -3.60 -11.16
N ARG A 257 3.96 -4.49 -11.34
CA ARG A 257 4.20 -5.93 -11.46
C ARG A 257 5.16 -6.25 -12.60
N TYR A 258 4.94 -5.68 -13.78
CA TYR A 258 5.82 -5.89 -14.92
C TYR A 258 7.25 -5.47 -14.63
N MET A 259 7.43 -4.25 -14.10
CA MET A 259 8.76 -3.72 -13.80
C MET A 259 9.45 -4.57 -12.72
N VAL A 260 8.74 -4.98 -11.68
CA VAL A 260 9.29 -5.84 -10.61
C VAL A 260 9.67 -7.23 -11.13
N GLU A 261 8.81 -7.88 -11.92
CA GLU A 261 9.03 -9.25 -12.37
C GLU A 261 10.00 -9.36 -13.54
N LYS A 262 10.00 -8.39 -14.45
CA LYS A 262 10.76 -8.45 -15.72
C LYS A 262 11.99 -7.56 -15.73
N HIS A 263 11.95 -6.43 -15.02
CA HIS A 263 13.00 -5.42 -15.04
C HIS A 263 13.47 -5.02 -13.62
N PRO A 264 13.79 -5.97 -12.72
CA PRO A 264 14.12 -5.65 -11.32
C PRO A 264 15.37 -4.78 -11.16
N ALA A 265 16.29 -4.78 -12.14
CA ALA A 265 17.46 -3.90 -12.13
C ALA A 265 17.09 -2.43 -12.38
N ASP A 266 16.09 -2.18 -13.23
CA ASP A 266 15.57 -0.83 -13.47
C ASP A 266 14.79 -0.35 -12.26
N VAL A 267 13.97 -1.21 -11.64
CA VAL A 267 13.30 -0.90 -10.35
C VAL A 267 14.33 -0.52 -9.28
N ALA A 268 15.40 -1.30 -9.12
CA ALA A 268 16.45 -0.98 -8.15
C ALA A 268 17.10 0.38 -8.42
N THR A 269 17.26 0.77 -9.69
CA THR A 269 17.80 2.08 -10.07
C THR A 269 16.83 3.22 -9.72
N VAL A 270 15.54 3.04 -10.04
CA VAL A 270 14.48 4.01 -9.72
C VAL A 270 14.34 4.20 -8.23
N LEU A 271 14.26 3.12 -7.46
CA LEU A 271 14.19 3.17 -6.00
C LEU A 271 15.45 3.78 -5.40
N GLY A 272 16.62 3.53 -5.99
CA GLY A 272 17.85 4.22 -5.63
C GLY A 272 17.73 5.75 -5.74
N HIS A 273 17.00 6.27 -6.73
CA HIS A 273 16.73 7.70 -6.82
C HIS A 273 15.65 8.16 -5.84
N TYR A 274 14.54 7.43 -5.69
CA TYR A 274 13.45 7.77 -4.75
C TYR A 274 13.95 7.84 -3.29
N ARG A 275 14.74 6.85 -2.85
CA ARG A 275 15.33 6.79 -1.50
C ARG A 275 16.28 7.94 -1.19
N ASN A 276 16.81 8.61 -2.21
CA ASN A 276 17.69 9.78 -2.10
C ASN A 276 16.94 11.10 -2.38
N GLY A 277 15.62 11.08 -2.55
CA GLY A 277 14.82 12.27 -2.88
C GLY A 277 15.12 12.85 -4.26
N ASN A 278 15.78 12.09 -5.14
CA ASN A 278 16.19 12.54 -6.47
C ASN A 278 15.08 12.30 -7.52
N TRP A 279 13.89 12.84 -7.27
CA TRP A 279 12.69 12.62 -8.08
C TRP A 279 12.87 12.95 -9.57
N THR A 280 13.57 14.05 -9.89
CA THR A 280 13.88 14.41 -11.28
C THR A 280 14.78 13.39 -11.98
N ALA A 281 15.77 12.83 -11.27
CA ALA A 281 16.66 11.82 -11.84
C ALA A 281 15.92 10.49 -12.06
N ALA A 282 15.10 10.08 -11.09
CA ALA A 282 14.23 8.91 -11.21
C ALA A 282 13.32 9.04 -12.45
N ARG A 283 12.66 10.19 -12.58
CA ARG A 283 11.82 10.52 -13.72
C ARG A 283 12.61 10.46 -15.03
N SER A 284 13.76 11.12 -15.11
CA SER A 284 14.60 11.09 -16.31
C SER A 284 14.98 9.67 -16.71
N PHE A 285 15.39 8.83 -15.75
CA PHE A 285 15.72 7.43 -15.99
C PHE A 285 14.50 6.64 -16.49
N LEU A 286 13.37 6.67 -15.77
CA LEU A 286 12.13 6.00 -16.16
C LEU A 286 11.68 6.37 -17.57
N THR A 287 11.76 7.65 -17.92
CA THR A 287 11.33 8.15 -19.23
C THR A 287 12.26 7.78 -20.38
N SER A 288 13.47 7.30 -20.07
CA SER A 288 14.47 6.87 -21.05
C SER A 288 14.42 5.38 -21.38
N LEU A 289 13.68 4.58 -20.60
CA LEU A 289 13.51 3.15 -20.83
C LEU A 289 12.63 2.91 -22.06
N ASP A 290 12.98 1.89 -22.85
CA ASP A 290 12.20 1.42 -24.00
C ASP A 290 11.93 -0.08 -23.86
N HIS A 291 10.79 -0.38 -23.22
CA HIS A 291 10.31 -1.73 -22.95
C HIS A 291 8.94 -1.97 -23.60
N GLU A 292 8.57 -1.21 -24.64
CA GLU A 292 7.19 -1.26 -25.17
C GLU A 292 6.89 -2.58 -25.89
N SER A 293 7.87 -3.15 -26.59
CA SER A 293 7.67 -4.40 -27.31
C SER A 293 7.46 -5.58 -26.36
N ASP A 294 8.27 -5.70 -25.32
CA ASP A 294 8.17 -6.77 -24.32
C ASP A 294 7.04 -6.51 -23.31
N TRP A 295 6.69 -5.26 -23.02
CA TRP A 295 5.47 -4.90 -22.29
C TRP A 295 4.22 -5.46 -22.96
N ASN A 296 4.07 -5.22 -24.27
CA ASN A 296 2.92 -5.73 -25.02
C ASN A 296 2.89 -7.26 -25.05
N ALA A 297 4.03 -7.92 -25.25
CA ALA A 297 4.10 -9.37 -25.20
C ALA A 297 3.73 -9.92 -23.80
N TRP A 298 4.18 -9.24 -22.73
CA TRP A 298 3.85 -9.60 -21.36
C TRP A 298 2.35 -9.43 -21.07
N LEU A 299 1.73 -8.31 -21.47
CA LEU A 299 0.28 -8.09 -21.30
C LEU A 299 -0.55 -9.21 -21.94
N THR A 300 -0.19 -9.65 -23.15
CA THR A 300 -0.84 -10.79 -23.79
C THR A 300 -0.69 -12.06 -22.95
N SER A 301 0.51 -12.35 -22.41
CA SER A 301 0.74 -13.53 -21.57
C SER A 301 -0.08 -13.50 -20.27
N VAL A 302 -0.19 -12.32 -19.64
CA VAL A 302 -0.97 -12.10 -18.42
C VAL A 302 -2.45 -12.33 -18.68
N ALA A 303 -2.99 -11.77 -19.77
CA ALA A 303 -4.38 -11.94 -20.15
C ALA A 303 -4.74 -13.41 -20.48
N THR A 304 -3.80 -14.18 -21.04
CA THR A 304 -4.02 -15.61 -21.34
C THR A 304 -3.93 -16.53 -20.12
N ALA A 305 -3.28 -16.07 -19.04
CA ALA A 305 -3.15 -16.83 -17.79
C ALA A 305 -4.26 -16.51 -16.77
N ALA A 306 -5.16 -15.58 -17.11
CA ALA A 306 -6.24 -15.08 -16.28
C ALA A 306 -7.45 -16.03 -16.20
#